data_AF-A0A4Q2S6A0-F1
#
_entry.id   AF-A0A4Q2S6A0-F1
#
_cell.length_a   1.000
_cell.length_b   1.000
_cell.length_c   1.000
_cell.angle_alpha   90.00
_cell.angle_beta   90.00
_cell.angle_gamma   90.00
#
_symmetry.space_group_name_H-M   'P 1'
#
loop_
_entity.id
_entity.type
_entity.pdbx_description
1 polymer ?
#
loop_
_entity_poly.entity_id
_entity_poly.type
_entity_poly.pdbx_seq_one_letter_code
_entity_poly.pdbx_strand_id
1 'polypeptide(L)'
;MTIGDRANFGRCVAISSTDPVTLGDDCLVGFGSLITSGDHDRVDRHLTKPTGPITIGNSVFIGQGAIVLGGVSIGDGASVGANAVVTRDVAPGDTVVGIPARSVRG
;
A
#
# COMPACT_ATOMS: atom_id res chain seq x y z
N MET A 1 -0.13 -10.52 -8.63
CA MET A 1 0.72 -9.99 -7.55
C MET A 1 2.16 -10.39 -7.80
N THR A 2 3.10 -9.48 -7.59
CA THR A 2 4.55 -9.70 -7.68
C THR A 2 5.20 -9.16 -6.41
N ILE A 3 6.15 -9.92 -5.82
CA ILE A 3 6.89 -9.53 -4.61
C ILE A 3 8.37 -9.69 -4.92
N GLY A 4 9.15 -8.65 -4.66
CA GLY A 4 10.61 -8.66 -4.75
C GLY A 4 11.30 -9.45 -3.64
N ASP A 5 12.61 -9.50 -3.72
CA ASP A 5 13.46 -10.23 -2.78
C ASP A 5 13.49 -9.56 -1.41
N ARG A 6 13.62 -10.37 -0.35
CA ARG A 6 13.76 -9.92 1.04
C ARG A 6 12.61 -9.05 1.58
N ALA A 7 11.44 -9.07 0.92
CA ALA A 7 10.24 -8.45 1.46
C ALA A 7 9.80 -9.17 2.76
N ASN A 8 9.53 -8.39 3.81
CA ASN A 8 9.07 -8.88 5.10
C ASN A 8 7.64 -8.44 5.39
N PHE A 9 6.81 -9.36 5.87
CA PHE A 9 5.42 -9.09 6.21
C PHE A 9 5.17 -9.45 7.67
N GLY A 10 4.62 -8.49 8.41
CA GLY A 10 4.08 -8.72 9.73
C GLY A 10 2.91 -9.70 9.69
N ARG A 11 2.59 -10.26 10.86
CA ARG A 11 1.37 -11.04 11.08
C ARG A 11 0.11 -10.22 10.72
N CYS A 12 -0.86 -10.91 10.12
CA CYS A 12 -2.15 -10.36 9.71
C CYS A 12 -2.08 -9.26 8.64
N VAL A 13 -1.05 -9.24 7.79
CA VAL A 13 -1.11 -8.44 6.54
C VAL A 13 -2.11 -9.07 5.58
N ALA A 14 -2.98 -8.24 4.99
CA ALA A 14 -3.91 -8.64 3.95
C ALA A 14 -3.57 -7.92 2.64
N ILE A 15 -3.50 -8.69 1.54
CA ILE A 15 -3.26 -8.14 0.20
C ILE A 15 -4.35 -8.64 -0.75
N SER A 16 -5.17 -7.72 -1.24
CA SER A 16 -6.19 -7.98 -2.26
C SER A 16 -5.66 -7.48 -3.61
N SER A 17 -5.46 -8.41 -4.55
CA SER A 17 -4.92 -8.13 -5.89
C SER A 17 -6.00 -8.34 -6.96
N THR A 18 -7.07 -7.55 -6.92
CA THR A 18 -8.09 -7.54 -8.00
C THR A 18 -7.50 -6.93 -9.27
N ASP A 19 -6.71 -5.87 -9.12
CA ASP A 19 -5.74 -5.37 -10.10
C ASP A 19 -4.29 -5.77 -9.73
N PRO A 20 -3.31 -5.59 -10.64
CA PRO A 20 -1.91 -5.83 -10.34
C PRO A 20 -1.42 -5.12 -9.08
N VAL A 21 -0.76 -5.87 -8.20
CA VAL A 21 -0.04 -5.35 -7.03
C VAL A 21 1.41 -5.80 -7.15
N THR A 22 2.33 -4.85 -7.18
CA THR A 22 3.78 -5.09 -7.25
C THR A 22 4.46 -4.47 -6.04
N LEU A 23 5.28 -5.25 -5.33
CA LEU A 23 6.25 -4.78 -4.33
C LEU A 23 7.66 -5.05 -4.84
N GLY A 24 8.54 -4.07 -4.70
CA GLY A 24 9.98 -4.21 -4.95
C GLY A 24 10.71 -4.97 -3.84
N ASP A 25 12.04 -4.93 -3.91
CA ASP A 25 12.94 -5.60 -2.98
C ASP A 25 13.01 -4.86 -1.64
N ASP A 26 13.42 -5.57 -0.58
CA ASP A 26 13.72 -5.00 0.74
C ASP A 26 12.56 -4.22 1.40
N CYS A 27 11.32 -4.48 1.00
CA CYS A 27 10.15 -3.85 1.61
C CYS A 27 9.84 -4.44 2.99
N LEU A 28 9.37 -3.59 3.91
CA LEU A 28 8.89 -4.00 5.22
C LEU A 28 7.42 -3.59 5.37
N VAL A 29 6.53 -4.56 5.59
CA VAL A 29 5.10 -4.32 5.76
C VAL A 29 4.67 -4.68 7.18
N GLY A 30 4.20 -3.68 7.93
CA GLY A 30 3.80 -3.81 9.33
C GLY A 30 2.61 -4.75 9.56
N PHE A 31 2.46 -5.20 10.81
CA PHE A 31 1.34 -6.03 11.26
C PHE A 31 0.00 -5.37 10.94
N GLY A 32 -0.97 -6.17 10.51
CA GLY A 32 -2.34 -5.71 10.29
C GLY A 32 -2.55 -4.76 9.10
N SER A 33 -1.53 -4.50 8.27
CA SER A 33 -1.66 -3.60 7.13
C SER A 33 -2.51 -4.21 6.01
N LEU A 34 -3.21 -3.36 5.26
CA LEU A 34 -4.05 -3.72 4.12
C LEU A 34 -3.51 -3.07 2.84
N ILE A 35 -3.26 -3.87 1.82
CA ILE A 35 -2.94 -3.38 0.47
C ILE A 35 -4.04 -3.89 -0.45
N THR A 36 -4.88 -3.02 -1.00
CA THR A 36 -6.09 -3.44 -1.74
C THR A 36 -6.26 -2.72 -3.06
N SER A 37 -6.24 -3.48 -4.15
CA SER A 37 -6.50 -3.01 -5.52
C SER A 37 -7.91 -3.33 -6.01
N GLY A 38 -8.84 -3.58 -5.09
CA GLY A 38 -10.27 -3.76 -5.38
C GLY A 38 -11.18 -3.24 -4.27
N ASP A 39 -12.43 -3.00 -4.63
CA ASP A 39 -13.55 -2.63 -3.75
C ASP A 39 -14.84 -3.27 -4.26
N HIS A 40 -15.95 -3.13 -3.54
CA HIS A 40 -17.26 -3.59 -4.00
C HIS A 40 -17.94 -2.55 -4.88
N ASP A 41 -18.71 -3.00 -5.87
CA ASP A 41 -19.56 -2.11 -6.64
C ASP A 41 -20.60 -1.44 -5.73
N ARG A 42 -20.91 -0.17 -6.05
CA ARG A 42 -21.83 0.65 -5.25
C ARG A 42 -23.31 0.35 -5.50
N VAL A 43 -23.62 -0.34 -6.60
CA VAL A 43 -24.98 -0.74 -6.98
C VAL A 43 -25.21 -2.21 -6.62
N ASP A 44 -24.33 -3.11 -7.06
CA ASP A 44 -24.36 -4.53 -6.70
C ASP A 44 -23.14 -4.90 -5.84
N ARG A 45 -23.33 -4.89 -4.51
CA ARG A 45 -22.26 -5.16 -3.54
C ARG A 45 -21.70 -6.59 -3.59
N HIS A 46 -22.33 -7.50 -4.33
CA HIS A 46 -21.79 -8.84 -4.56
C HIS A 46 -20.72 -8.86 -5.67
N LEU A 47 -20.59 -7.78 -6.43
CA LEU A 47 -19.55 -7.62 -7.45
C LEU A 47 -18.32 -6.91 -6.86
N THR A 48 -17.15 -7.50 -7.05
CA THR A 48 -15.86 -6.85 -6.82
C THR A 48 -15.45 -6.07 -8.07
N LYS A 49 -14.99 -4.84 -7.88
CA LYS A 49 -14.47 -3.97 -8.93
C LYS A 49 -12.99 -3.63 -8.69
N PRO A 50 -12.18 -3.60 -9.76
CA PRO A 50 -10.82 -3.08 -9.69
C PRO A 50 -10.80 -1.60 -9.29
N THR A 51 -9.81 -1.19 -8.50
CA THR A 51 -9.60 0.21 -8.09
C THR A 51 -8.30 0.81 -8.63
N GLY A 52 -7.61 0.11 -9.53
CA GLY A 52 -6.36 0.52 -10.14
C GLY A 52 -5.16 -0.27 -9.61
N PRO A 53 -4.09 -0.43 -10.41
CA PRO A 53 -2.89 -1.14 -10.01
C PRO A 53 -2.17 -0.42 -8.85
N ILE A 54 -1.45 -1.18 -8.03
CA ILE A 54 -0.60 -0.67 -6.96
C ILE A 54 0.86 -1.01 -7.29
N THR A 55 1.72 0.01 -7.29
CA THR A 55 3.17 -0.17 -7.43
C THR A 55 3.87 0.34 -6.19
N ILE A 56 4.60 -0.55 -5.51
CA ILE A 56 5.44 -0.22 -4.36
C ILE A 56 6.89 -0.49 -4.77
N GLY A 57 7.73 0.54 -4.67
CA GLY A 57 9.15 0.49 -5.02
C GLY A 57 9.99 -0.36 -4.08
N ASN A 58 11.30 -0.18 -4.15
CA ASN A 58 12.27 -0.89 -3.31
C ASN A 58 12.47 -0.18 -1.96
N SER A 59 12.84 -0.94 -0.93
CA SER A 59 13.16 -0.41 0.41
C SER A 59 12.05 0.44 1.03
N VAL A 60 10.79 0.15 0.72
CA VAL A 60 9.63 0.88 1.28
C VAL A 60 9.27 0.33 2.66
N PHE A 61 9.02 1.23 3.60
CA PHE A 61 8.48 0.89 4.92
C PHE A 61 6.98 1.22 4.99
N ILE A 62 6.14 0.20 5.11
CA ILE A 62 4.70 0.35 5.36
C ILE A 62 4.44 0.11 6.85
N GLY A 63 4.06 1.17 7.56
CA GLY A 63 3.80 1.13 8.99
C GLY A 63 2.66 0.19 9.39
N GLN A 64 2.63 -0.15 10.68
CA GLN A 64 1.64 -1.01 11.32
C GLN A 64 0.21 -0.53 11.05
N GLY A 65 -0.68 -1.41 10.60
CA GLY A 65 -2.09 -1.08 10.34
C GLY A 65 -2.32 -0.08 9.21
N ALA A 66 -1.30 0.24 8.41
CA ALA A 66 -1.47 1.15 7.28
C ALA A 66 -2.32 0.53 6.17
N ILE A 67 -3.05 1.38 5.44
CA ILE A 67 -3.90 0.99 4.32
C ILE A 67 -3.38 1.64 3.05
N VAL A 68 -3.15 0.85 2.00
CA VAL A 68 -2.79 1.31 0.65
C VAL A 68 -3.94 1.00 -0.30
N LEU A 69 -4.55 2.04 -0.86
CA LEU A 69 -5.67 1.90 -1.81
C LEU A 69 -5.20 1.73 -3.25
N GLY A 70 -6.04 1.14 -4.09
CA GLY A 70 -5.80 0.93 -5.51
C GLY A 70 -5.50 2.21 -6.28
N GLY A 71 -4.70 2.08 -7.33
CA GLY A 71 -4.34 3.17 -8.23
C GLY A 71 -3.21 4.07 -7.75
N VAL A 72 -2.45 3.66 -6.72
CA VAL A 72 -1.33 4.46 -6.18
C VAL A 72 0.04 3.85 -6.48
N SER A 73 1.04 4.73 -6.61
CA SER A 73 2.46 4.39 -6.66
C SER A 73 3.19 4.92 -5.43
N ILE A 74 3.93 4.07 -4.73
CA ILE A 74 4.80 4.43 -3.61
C ILE A 74 6.25 4.26 -4.05
N GLY A 75 6.99 5.36 -4.14
CA GLY A 75 8.36 5.39 -4.64
C GLY A 75 9.38 4.72 -3.71
N ASP A 76 10.55 4.42 -4.26
CA ASP A 76 11.66 3.78 -3.55
C ASP A 76 12.03 4.53 -2.26
N GLY A 77 12.31 3.78 -1.18
CA GLY A 77 12.73 4.33 0.10
C GLY A 77 11.67 5.12 0.87
N ALA A 78 10.42 5.19 0.36
CA ALA A 78 9.34 5.91 1.04
C ALA A 78 8.91 5.21 2.33
N SER A 79 8.37 6.01 3.26
CA SER A 79 7.84 5.53 4.54
C SER A 79 6.37 5.93 4.71
N VAL A 80 5.53 4.96 5.06
CA VAL A 80 4.12 5.15 5.41
C VAL A 80 3.97 4.98 6.92
N GLY A 81 3.45 5.99 7.60
CA GLY A 81 3.21 5.95 9.03
C GLY A 81 2.20 4.89 9.45
N ALA A 82 2.27 4.48 10.72
CA ALA A 82 1.30 3.56 11.30
C ALA A 82 -0.13 4.10 11.18
N ASN A 83 -1.09 3.23 10.85
CA ASN A 83 -2.50 3.54 10.59
C ASN A 83 -2.78 4.63 9.54
N ALA A 84 -1.80 4.98 8.69
CA ALA A 84 -2.02 5.92 7.60
C ALA A 84 -2.86 5.29 6.48
N VAL A 85 -3.66 6.09 5.78
CA VAL A 85 -4.43 5.65 4.60
C VAL A 85 -3.91 6.35 3.36
N VAL A 86 -3.15 5.63 2.54
CA VAL A 86 -2.55 6.12 1.30
C VAL A 86 -3.61 6.13 0.20
N THR A 87 -3.99 7.34 -0.23
CA THR A 87 -5.00 7.57 -1.27
C THR A 87 -4.45 8.23 -2.53
N ARG A 88 -3.15 8.51 -2.57
CA ARG A 88 -2.42 9.18 -3.65
C ARG A 88 -0.98 8.69 -3.67
N ASP A 89 -0.31 8.93 -4.79
CA ASP A 89 1.10 8.60 -4.96
C ASP A 89 1.99 9.23 -3.87
N VAL A 90 3.04 8.49 -3.52
CA VAL A 90 4.07 8.89 -2.55
C VAL A 90 5.40 8.96 -3.28
N ALA A 91 6.07 10.11 -3.20
CA ALA A 91 7.34 10.31 -3.86
C ALA A 91 8.45 9.43 -3.25
N PRO A 92 9.49 9.06 -4.03
CA PRO A 92 10.65 8.35 -3.48
C PRO A 92 11.27 9.08 -2.28
N GLY A 93 11.59 8.33 -1.23
CA GLY A 93 12.17 8.83 0.02
C GLY A 93 11.24 9.69 0.89
N ASP A 94 10.00 9.94 0.46
CA ASP A 94 9.05 10.76 1.23
C ASP A 94 8.46 9.95 2.40
N THR A 95 8.07 10.66 3.46
CA THR A 95 7.35 10.07 4.60
C THR A 95 5.94 10.63 4.64
N VAL A 96 4.94 9.74 4.60
CA VAL A 96 3.52 10.12 4.65
C VAL A 96 2.82 9.56 5.88
N VAL A 97 1.95 10.35 6.50
CA VAL A 97 1.19 9.95 7.70
C VAL A 97 -0.25 10.46 7.64
N GLY A 98 -1.13 9.85 8.43
CA GLY A 98 -2.51 10.33 8.65
C GLY A 98 -3.57 9.75 7.71
N ILE A 99 -4.80 10.25 7.86
CA ILE A 99 -5.99 9.84 7.09
C ILE A 99 -6.71 11.10 6.58
N PRO A 100 -6.64 11.40 5.27
CA PRO A 100 -5.80 10.75 4.25
C PRO A 100 -4.31 11.03 4.49
N ALA A 101 -3.44 10.13 4.04
CA ALA A 101 -2.00 10.27 4.20
C ALA A 101 -1.47 11.52 3.49
N ARG A 102 -0.56 12.25 4.15
CA ARG A 102 0.09 13.46 3.65
C ARG A 102 1.57 13.42 3.97
N SER A 103 2.38 13.96 3.05
CA SER A 103 3.80 14.16 3.26
C SER A 103 4.03 14.99 4.53
N VAL A 104 4.98 14.54 5.34
CA VAL A 104 5.51 15.26 6.48
C VAL A 104 7.00 15.45 6.27
N ARG A 105 7.47 16.68 6.49
CA ARG A 105 8.90 16.94 6.53
C ARG A 105 9.42 16.60 7.91
N GLY A 106 10.44 15.75 7.95
CA GLY A 106 11.36 15.67 9.09
C GLY A 106 12.31 16.86 9.11
#